data_AF-V4MBR1-F1
#
_entry.id   AF-V4MBR1-F1
#
_cell.length_a   1.000
_cell.length_b   1.000
_cell.length_c   1.000
_cell.angle_alpha   90.00
_cell.angle_beta   90.00
_cell.angle_gamma   90.00
#
_symmetry.space_group_name_H-M   'P 1'
#
loop_
_entity.id
_entity.type
_entity.pdbx_description
1 polymer ?
#
loop_
_entity_poly.entity_id
_entity_poly.type
_entity_poly.pdbx_seq_one_letter_code
_entity_poly.pdbx_strand_id
1 'polypeptide(L)'
;MVDEALRHVPNEDGNKNIDQVNQIRDSLAIMGDNSTAFSLPQPHLMRTKLCDLKDEDLDSTYVARRDQLKKLVASILRPKIVQGKALNGKEFISFLEQILDALNKGEIPSTGSLVEVFNKGIVERCVKLYNERMVRLRLPMSEESLQTAHETAHDEAIKAFDAQHFGRQHAKKSVDQLDEQMQEVYKNFVLANEYQSSKLCEALYTKCEDDMDHLQALRLPSMAKFNAGFVYCNQSFEHQCVGPSKQNYEQRLTKMMGKARSLFIKEYNNRLFNWLVAFSLVMVVVGRFIIKFILLEMAAWILFIFLETYTRMFWTAESLYYNPVWHFIVGTWETVVYSPVLDLDRWAIPIVCIIAMFVLYWRCYGKRKHGSSWLLPMYNTQKNGRNRERSE
;
A
#
# COMPACT_ATOMS: atom_id res chain seq x y z
N MET A 1 -21.56 16.99 -58.79
CA MET A 1 -22.64 15.98 -58.93
C MET A 1 -22.64 15.00 -57.75
N VAL A 2 -21.54 14.29 -57.46
CA VAL A 2 -21.47 13.39 -56.29
C VAL A 2 -21.54 14.16 -54.96
N ASP A 3 -20.67 15.16 -54.79
CA ASP A 3 -20.61 15.95 -53.55
C ASP A 3 -21.92 16.66 -53.24
N GLU A 4 -22.64 17.08 -54.28
CA GLU A 4 -23.95 17.72 -54.15
C GLU A 4 -25.06 16.72 -53.78
N ALA A 5 -25.04 15.51 -54.35
CA ALA A 5 -25.99 14.46 -54.02
C ALA A 5 -25.82 13.89 -52.60
N LEU A 6 -24.60 13.96 -52.06
CA LEU A 6 -24.27 13.53 -50.69
C LEU A 6 -24.49 14.62 -49.63
N ARG A 7 -24.83 15.86 -50.01
CA ARG A 7 -25.17 16.89 -49.02
C ARG A 7 -26.41 16.52 -48.23
N HIS A 8 -26.38 16.88 -46.96
CA HIS A 8 -27.54 16.76 -46.08
C HIS A 8 -28.71 17.57 -46.60
N VAL A 9 -29.90 17.02 -46.44
CA VAL A 9 -31.15 17.77 -46.59
C VAL A 9 -31.50 18.37 -45.23
N PRO A 10 -31.78 19.68 -45.14
CA PRO A 10 -32.21 20.31 -43.91
C PRO A 10 -33.45 19.63 -43.32
N ASN A 11 -33.48 19.43 -42.01
CA ASN A 11 -34.55 18.76 -41.30
C ASN A 11 -35.06 19.58 -40.10
N GLU A 12 -35.58 20.79 -40.37
CA GLU A 12 -36.03 21.69 -39.30
C GLU A 12 -37.25 21.16 -38.52
N ASP A 13 -38.06 20.30 -39.16
CA ASP A 13 -39.28 19.73 -38.58
C ASP A 13 -39.07 18.38 -37.86
N GLY A 14 -37.83 17.86 -37.81
CA GLY A 14 -37.51 16.59 -37.14
C GLY A 14 -38.12 15.34 -37.80
N ASN A 15 -38.23 15.34 -39.14
CA ASN A 15 -38.78 14.22 -39.90
C ASN A 15 -37.81 13.03 -39.94
N LYS A 16 -38.24 11.91 -39.34
CA LYS A 16 -37.45 10.66 -39.27
C LYS A 16 -36.99 10.12 -40.62
N ASN A 17 -37.75 10.33 -41.69
CA ASN A 17 -37.37 9.85 -43.03
C ASN A 17 -36.20 10.67 -43.59
N ILE A 18 -36.14 11.96 -43.28
CA ILE A 18 -35.02 12.83 -43.69
C ILE A 18 -33.76 12.44 -42.90
N ASP A 19 -33.90 12.14 -41.61
CA ASP A 19 -32.79 11.62 -40.81
C ASP A 19 -32.22 10.32 -41.37
N GLN A 20 -33.09 9.38 -41.79
CA GLN A 20 -32.64 8.14 -42.44
C GLN A 20 -31.90 8.40 -43.76
N VAL A 21 -32.41 9.32 -44.60
CA VAL A 21 -31.74 9.70 -45.85
C VAL A 21 -30.37 10.34 -45.57
N ASN A 22 -30.29 11.23 -44.59
CA ASN A 22 -29.02 11.86 -44.20
C ASN A 22 -28.04 10.83 -43.61
N GLN A 23 -28.52 9.87 -42.83
CA GLN A 23 -27.71 8.75 -42.33
C GLN A 23 -27.13 7.88 -43.46
N ILE A 24 -27.91 7.63 -44.52
CA ILE A 24 -27.41 6.92 -45.72
C ILE A 24 -26.34 7.75 -46.42
N ARG A 25 -26.55 9.06 -46.57
CA ARG A 25 -25.57 9.97 -47.18
C ARG A 25 -24.28 10.06 -46.37
N ASP A 26 -24.38 10.13 -45.05
CA ASP A 26 -23.23 10.07 -44.15
C ASP A 26 -22.45 8.77 -44.35
N SER A 27 -23.17 7.64 -44.38
CA SER A 27 -22.55 6.33 -44.60
C SER A 27 -21.83 6.26 -45.96
N LEU A 28 -22.44 6.78 -47.02
CA LEU A 28 -21.83 6.81 -48.36
C LEU A 28 -20.64 7.78 -48.45
N ALA A 29 -20.72 8.93 -47.77
CA ALA A 29 -19.60 9.87 -47.68
C ALA A 29 -18.42 9.27 -46.90
N ILE A 30 -18.69 8.47 -45.87
CA ILE A 30 -17.70 7.74 -45.07
C ILE A 30 -17.03 6.60 -45.86
N MET A 31 -17.75 5.95 -46.77
CA MET A 31 -17.25 4.75 -47.48
C MET A 31 -16.31 5.04 -48.65
N GLY A 32 -16.14 6.30 -49.10
CA GLY A 32 -15.26 6.58 -50.23
C GLY A 32 -14.81 8.02 -50.41
N ASP A 33 -13.52 8.27 -50.18
CA ASP A 33 -12.83 9.55 -50.47
C ASP A 33 -12.80 9.91 -51.97
N ASN A 34 -12.96 8.91 -52.85
CA ASN A 34 -12.89 9.04 -54.32
C ASN A 34 -14.18 8.56 -54.99
N SER A 35 -15.32 8.99 -54.46
CA SER A 35 -16.62 8.64 -55.02
C SER A 35 -16.80 9.28 -56.40
N THR A 36 -17.04 8.45 -57.42
CA THR A 36 -17.26 8.88 -58.81
C THR A 36 -18.65 8.46 -59.26
N ALA A 37 -19.32 9.31 -60.04
CA ALA A 37 -20.60 8.99 -60.65
C ALA A 37 -20.51 9.10 -62.17
N PHE A 38 -21.14 8.15 -62.86
CA PHE A 38 -21.19 8.08 -64.30
C PHE A 38 -22.61 7.73 -64.74
N SER A 39 -23.17 8.48 -65.69
CA SER A 39 -24.52 8.23 -66.20
C SER A 39 -24.47 7.51 -67.54
N LEU A 40 -25.37 6.53 -67.69
CA LEU A 40 -25.62 5.82 -68.95
C LEU A 40 -27.05 6.13 -69.40
N PRO A 41 -27.26 6.61 -70.64
CA PRO A 41 -28.61 6.80 -71.17
C PRO A 41 -29.29 5.45 -71.42
N GLN A 42 -30.59 5.46 -71.71
CA GLN A 42 -31.28 4.22 -72.03
C GLN A 42 -30.72 3.60 -73.33
N PRO A 43 -30.26 2.33 -73.33
CA PRO A 43 -29.59 1.73 -74.47
C PRO A 43 -30.52 1.45 -75.66
N HIS A 44 -31.76 1.04 -75.41
CA HIS A 44 -32.77 0.75 -76.43
C HIS A 44 -34.18 0.74 -75.79
N LEU A 45 -35.24 0.85 -76.61
CA LEU A 45 -36.63 0.79 -76.13
C LEU A 45 -37.00 -0.61 -75.62
N MET A 46 -36.53 -1.67 -76.28
CA MET A 46 -36.77 -3.06 -75.90
C MET A 46 -35.79 -3.53 -74.81
N ARG A 47 -36.13 -3.24 -73.54
CA ARG A 47 -35.27 -3.52 -72.37
C ARG A 47 -35.01 -5.00 -72.09
N THR A 48 -35.90 -5.89 -72.50
CA THR A 48 -35.82 -7.33 -72.19
C THR A 48 -34.91 -8.13 -73.12
N LYS A 49 -34.48 -7.56 -74.25
CA LYS A 49 -33.66 -8.24 -75.27
C LYS A 49 -32.29 -7.59 -75.47
N LEU A 50 -31.82 -6.78 -74.53
CA LEU A 50 -30.59 -5.99 -74.68
C LEU A 50 -29.34 -6.83 -74.95
N CYS A 51 -29.28 -8.08 -74.46
CA CYS A 51 -28.16 -8.98 -74.68
C CYS A 51 -28.14 -9.61 -76.09
N ASP A 52 -29.30 -9.62 -76.78
CA ASP A 52 -29.44 -10.19 -78.13
C ASP A 52 -29.18 -9.15 -79.23
N LEU A 53 -29.16 -7.86 -78.85
CA LEU A 53 -28.96 -6.74 -79.75
C LEU A 53 -27.47 -6.47 -79.98
N LYS A 54 -27.12 -6.10 -81.21
CA LYS A 54 -25.75 -5.65 -81.52
C LYS A 54 -25.59 -4.19 -81.15
N ASP A 55 -24.34 -3.74 -81.06
CA ASP A 55 -24.03 -2.33 -80.78
C ASP A 55 -24.63 -1.38 -81.84
N GLU A 56 -24.83 -1.85 -83.08
CA GLU A 56 -25.50 -1.11 -84.16
C GLU A 56 -26.97 -0.83 -83.87
N ASP A 57 -27.63 -1.71 -83.10
CA ASP A 57 -29.05 -1.63 -82.74
C ASP A 57 -29.27 -0.79 -81.47
N LEU A 58 -28.20 -0.36 -80.81
CA LEU A 58 -28.25 0.45 -79.59
C LEU A 58 -28.17 1.93 -79.92
N ASP A 59 -28.66 2.77 -79.00
CA ASP A 59 -28.47 4.21 -79.07
C ASP A 59 -26.97 4.55 -79.13
N SER A 60 -26.57 5.32 -80.15
CA SER A 60 -25.16 5.66 -80.38
C SER A 60 -24.54 6.47 -79.22
N THR A 61 -25.36 7.28 -78.53
CA THR A 61 -24.95 8.01 -77.32
C THR A 61 -24.71 7.05 -76.17
N TYR A 62 -25.53 6.00 -76.02
CA TYR A 62 -25.28 4.95 -75.04
C TYR A 62 -23.97 4.22 -75.31
N VAL A 63 -23.73 3.78 -76.55
CA VAL A 63 -22.50 3.06 -76.94
C VAL A 63 -21.27 3.92 -76.65
N ALA A 64 -21.29 5.20 -77.05
CA ALA A 64 -20.21 6.14 -76.80
C ALA A 64 -19.96 6.35 -75.29
N ARG A 65 -21.02 6.53 -74.49
CA ARG A 65 -20.92 6.69 -73.02
C ARG A 65 -20.42 5.42 -72.33
N ARG A 66 -20.89 4.24 -72.75
CA ARG A 66 -20.42 2.94 -72.25
C ARG A 66 -18.93 2.77 -72.52
N ASP A 67 -18.45 3.12 -73.70
CA ASP A 67 -17.03 2.99 -74.01
C ASP A 67 -16.17 4.04 -73.29
N GLN A 68 -16.71 5.24 -73.04
CA GLN A 68 -16.10 6.21 -72.13
C GLN A 68 -16.01 5.65 -70.69
N LEU A 69 -17.05 4.97 -70.20
CA LEU A 69 -17.02 4.31 -68.88
C LEU A 69 -15.93 3.24 -68.82
N LYS A 70 -15.80 2.38 -69.83
CA LYS A 70 -14.71 1.37 -69.88
C LYS A 70 -13.33 2.02 -69.74
N LYS A 71 -13.10 3.12 -70.47
CA LYS A 71 -11.83 3.89 -70.39
C LYS A 71 -11.62 4.52 -69.02
N LEU A 72 -12.68 5.06 -68.42
CA LEU A 72 -12.63 5.64 -67.07
C LEU A 72 -12.30 4.58 -66.02
N VAL A 73 -12.96 3.40 -66.06
CA VAL A 73 -12.66 2.31 -65.13
C VAL A 73 -11.20 1.89 -65.29
N ALA A 74 -10.73 1.70 -66.53
CA ALA A 74 -9.34 1.33 -66.79
C ALA A 74 -8.32 2.33 -66.23
N SER A 75 -8.63 3.63 -66.21
CA SER A 75 -7.71 4.66 -65.70
C SER A 75 -7.67 4.77 -64.17
N ILE A 76 -8.73 4.34 -63.47
CA ILE A 76 -8.82 4.42 -62.00
C ILE A 76 -8.49 3.12 -61.28
N LEU A 77 -8.32 2.00 -62.01
CA LEU A 77 -7.99 0.70 -61.44
C LEU A 77 -6.67 0.78 -60.65
N ARG A 78 -6.74 0.40 -59.36
CA ARG A 78 -5.58 0.27 -58.47
C ARG A 78 -5.61 -1.10 -57.79
N PRO A 79 -4.44 -1.73 -57.53
CA PRO A 79 -4.39 -2.95 -56.74
C PRO A 79 -5.06 -2.77 -55.37
N LYS A 80 -5.86 -3.75 -54.95
CA LYS A 80 -6.49 -3.72 -53.62
C LYS A 80 -5.42 -3.96 -52.57
N ILE A 81 -5.21 -2.99 -51.69
CA ILE A 81 -4.23 -3.10 -50.60
C ILE A 81 -4.96 -3.47 -49.30
N VAL A 82 -4.50 -4.50 -48.62
CA VAL A 82 -4.96 -4.92 -47.29
C VAL A 82 -3.72 -5.10 -46.41
N GLN A 83 -3.68 -4.46 -45.24
CA GLN A 83 -2.52 -4.50 -44.32
C GLN A 83 -1.18 -4.13 -44.97
N GLY A 84 -1.18 -3.17 -45.91
CA GLY A 84 0.02 -2.71 -46.60
C GLY A 84 0.55 -3.64 -47.71
N LYS A 85 -0.12 -4.76 -47.99
CA LYS A 85 0.23 -5.68 -49.09
C LYS A 85 -0.86 -5.68 -50.17
N ALA A 86 -0.46 -5.86 -51.43
CA ALA A 86 -1.39 -6.01 -52.54
C ALA A 86 -2.01 -7.40 -52.51
N LEU A 87 -3.34 -7.45 -52.48
CA LEU A 87 -4.11 -8.68 -52.32
C LEU A 87 -4.03 -9.52 -53.60
N ASN A 88 -3.47 -10.71 -53.50
CA ASN A 88 -3.46 -11.70 -54.58
C ASN A 88 -4.68 -12.65 -54.51
N GLY A 89 -4.85 -13.51 -55.51
CA GLY A 89 -6.01 -14.42 -55.57
C GLY A 89 -6.13 -15.38 -54.37
N LYS A 90 -5.01 -15.90 -53.85
CA LYS A 90 -5.01 -16.79 -52.67
C LYS A 90 -5.38 -16.03 -51.41
N GLU A 91 -4.81 -14.85 -51.21
CA GLU A 91 -5.11 -13.98 -50.07
C GLU A 91 -6.56 -13.48 -50.12
N PHE A 92 -7.08 -13.20 -51.30
CA PHE A 92 -8.49 -12.83 -51.48
C PHE A 92 -9.43 -13.97 -51.08
N ILE A 93 -9.15 -15.22 -51.49
CA ILE A 93 -9.97 -16.38 -51.10
C ILE A 93 -9.94 -16.56 -49.58
N SER A 94 -8.74 -16.53 -48.97
CA SER A 94 -8.63 -16.66 -47.51
C SER A 94 -9.34 -15.53 -46.76
N PHE A 95 -9.28 -14.30 -47.28
CA PHE A 95 -10.00 -13.16 -46.72
C PHE A 95 -11.52 -13.33 -46.85
N LEU A 96 -12.00 -13.84 -47.98
CA LEU A 96 -13.42 -14.11 -48.23
C LEU A 96 -13.96 -15.21 -47.32
N GLU A 97 -13.20 -16.28 -47.10
CA GLU A 97 -13.53 -17.36 -46.16
C GLU A 97 -13.70 -16.82 -44.74
N GLN A 98 -12.78 -15.94 -44.28
CA GLN A 98 -12.88 -15.30 -42.97
C GLN A 98 -14.14 -14.44 -42.83
N ILE A 99 -14.49 -13.68 -43.88
CA ILE A 99 -15.73 -12.88 -43.90
C ILE A 99 -16.97 -13.79 -43.85
N LEU A 100 -16.97 -14.88 -44.61
CA LEU A 100 -18.05 -15.87 -44.62
C LEU A 100 -18.23 -16.52 -43.24
N ASP A 101 -17.14 -16.88 -42.58
CA ASP A 101 -17.18 -17.44 -41.23
C ASP A 101 -17.75 -16.44 -40.20
N ALA A 102 -17.38 -15.16 -40.30
CA ALA A 102 -17.93 -14.11 -39.45
C ALA A 102 -19.43 -13.88 -39.71
N LEU A 103 -19.83 -13.85 -40.98
CA LEU A 103 -21.22 -13.75 -41.42
C LEU A 103 -22.07 -14.92 -40.89
N ASN A 104 -21.57 -16.15 -41.05
CA ASN A 104 -22.27 -17.37 -40.64
C ASN A 104 -22.43 -17.49 -39.12
N LYS A 105 -21.53 -16.85 -38.34
CA LYS A 105 -21.63 -16.77 -36.87
C LYS A 105 -22.62 -15.70 -36.39
N GLY A 106 -23.22 -14.92 -37.29
CA GLY A 106 -24.25 -13.93 -36.96
C GLY A 106 -23.71 -12.60 -36.41
N GLU A 107 -22.41 -12.32 -36.55
CA GLU A 107 -21.80 -11.08 -36.07
C GLU A 107 -21.94 -9.92 -37.08
N ILE A 108 -23.10 -9.70 -37.68
CA ILE A 108 -23.38 -8.42 -38.35
C ILE A 108 -24.63 -7.80 -37.74
N PRO A 109 -24.48 -6.86 -36.78
CA PRO A 109 -25.58 -6.04 -36.34
C PRO A 109 -26.04 -5.22 -37.55
N SER A 110 -27.32 -5.36 -37.92
CA SER A 110 -27.96 -4.66 -39.04
C SER A 110 -28.02 -3.12 -38.89
N THR A 111 -27.42 -2.58 -37.83
CA THR A 111 -27.43 -1.16 -37.45
C THR A 111 -26.06 -0.62 -37.00
N GLY A 112 -25.02 -1.46 -36.90
CA GLY A 112 -23.68 -1.07 -36.46
C GLY A 112 -22.74 -0.76 -37.62
N SER A 113 -21.80 0.17 -37.44
CA SER A 113 -20.75 0.42 -38.42
C SER A 113 -19.94 -0.85 -38.65
N LEU A 114 -19.78 -1.26 -39.91
CA LEU A 114 -18.99 -2.45 -40.31
C LEU A 114 -17.58 -2.42 -39.69
N VAL A 115 -17.02 -1.23 -39.51
CA VAL A 115 -15.71 -0.99 -38.89
C VAL A 115 -15.68 -1.43 -37.42
N GLU A 116 -16.76 -1.20 -36.67
CA GLU A 116 -16.85 -1.59 -35.25
C GLU A 116 -16.86 -3.11 -35.09
N VAL A 117 -17.59 -3.82 -35.96
CA VAL A 117 -17.65 -5.28 -35.97
C VAL A 117 -16.27 -5.89 -36.19
N PHE A 118 -15.56 -5.42 -37.22
CA PHE A 118 -14.22 -5.92 -37.53
C PHE A 118 -13.20 -5.57 -36.44
N ASN A 119 -13.36 -4.43 -35.77
CA ASN A 119 -12.44 -3.99 -34.72
C ASN A 119 -12.74 -4.62 -33.36
N LYS A 120 -13.95 -5.13 -33.11
CA LYS A 120 -14.34 -5.69 -31.80
C LYS A 120 -13.36 -6.74 -31.27
N GLY A 121 -13.03 -7.74 -32.07
CA GLY A 121 -12.06 -8.78 -31.67
C GLY A 121 -10.62 -8.27 -31.52
N ILE A 122 -10.30 -7.10 -32.08
CA ILE A 122 -9.00 -6.43 -31.89
C ILE A 122 -9.01 -5.68 -30.56
N VAL A 123 -10.09 -4.94 -30.25
CA VAL A 123 -10.29 -4.27 -28.96
C VAL A 123 -10.17 -5.28 -27.82
N GLU A 124 -10.92 -6.38 -27.87
CA GLU A 124 -10.88 -7.42 -26.82
C GLU A 124 -9.48 -8.00 -26.60
N ARG A 125 -8.71 -8.22 -27.68
CA ARG A 125 -7.32 -8.69 -27.57
C ARG A 125 -6.39 -7.63 -26.99
N CYS A 126 -6.57 -6.36 -27.31
CA CYS A 126 -5.74 -5.28 -26.79
C CYS A 126 -6.03 -5.01 -25.30
N VAL A 127 -7.31 -5.07 -24.88
CA VAL A 127 -7.69 -5.01 -23.46
C VAL A 127 -7.10 -6.18 -22.69
N LYS A 128 -7.11 -7.38 -23.28
CA LYS A 128 -6.46 -8.55 -22.68
C LYS A 128 -4.96 -8.36 -22.50
N LEU A 129 -4.27 -7.83 -23.52
CA LEU A 129 -2.84 -7.51 -23.45
C LEU A 129 -2.55 -6.50 -22.32
N TYR A 130 -3.35 -5.42 -22.24
CA TYR A 130 -3.27 -4.45 -21.15
C TYR A 130 -3.44 -5.11 -19.78
N ASN A 131 -4.48 -5.93 -19.61
CA ASN A 131 -4.74 -6.62 -18.36
C ASN A 131 -3.59 -7.59 -17.97
N GLU A 132 -3.05 -8.34 -18.94
CA GLU A 132 -1.90 -9.23 -18.70
C GLU A 132 -0.64 -8.47 -18.23
N ARG A 133 -0.45 -7.21 -18.66
CA ARG A 133 0.61 -6.34 -18.14
C ARG A 133 0.32 -5.89 -16.72
N MET A 134 -0.90 -5.43 -16.45
CA MET A 134 -1.30 -4.92 -15.13
C MET A 134 -1.29 -6.02 -14.05
N VAL A 135 -1.72 -7.25 -14.37
CA VAL A 135 -1.71 -8.40 -13.43
C VAL A 135 -0.30 -8.77 -12.97
N ARG A 136 0.75 -8.48 -13.76
CA ARG A 136 2.14 -8.77 -13.38
C ARG A 136 2.69 -7.82 -12.31
N LEU A 137 1.99 -6.71 -12.04
CA LEU A 137 2.40 -5.75 -11.02
C LEU A 137 2.22 -6.34 -9.63
N ARG A 138 3.15 -6.01 -8.72
CA ARG A 138 3.08 -6.40 -7.31
C ARG A 138 2.50 -5.24 -6.52
N LEU A 139 1.32 -5.44 -5.96
CA LEU A 139 0.65 -4.49 -5.07
C LEU A 139 0.99 -4.81 -3.60
N PRO A 140 1.02 -3.82 -2.68
CA PRO A 140 0.78 -2.40 -2.93
C PRO A 140 2.02 -1.65 -3.44
N MET A 141 1.79 -0.57 -4.18
CA MET A 141 2.83 0.33 -4.72
C MET A 141 2.39 1.80 -4.67
N SER A 142 3.32 2.73 -4.87
CA SER A 142 3.01 4.16 -4.91
C SER A 142 2.08 4.51 -6.08
N GLU A 143 1.28 5.56 -5.91
CA GLU A 143 0.36 6.04 -6.95
C GLU A 143 1.11 6.41 -8.23
N GLU A 144 2.24 7.09 -8.12
CA GLU A 144 3.09 7.46 -9.26
C GLU A 144 3.57 6.22 -10.03
N SER A 145 4.09 5.20 -9.34
CA SER A 145 4.55 3.98 -10.00
C SER A 145 3.41 3.18 -10.64
N LEU A 146 2.22 3.16 -10.02
CA LEU A 146 1.05 2.53 -10.60
C LEU A 146 0.56 3.28 -11.85
N GLN A 147 0.55 4.61 -11.81
CA GLN A 147 0.17 5.48 -12.92
C GLN A 147 1.13 5.33 -14.10
N THR A 148 2.45 5.32 -13.87
CA THR A 148 3.45 5.09 -14.92
C THR A 148 3.30 3.70 -15.55
N ALA A 149 3.01 2.68 -14.74
CA ALA A 149 2.75 1.33 -15.25
C ALA A 149 1.48 1.26 -16.10
N HIS A 150 0.42 1.96 -15.69
CA HIS A 150 -0.81 2.13 -16.47
C HIS A 150 -0.53 2.80 -17.82
N GLU A 151 0.15 3.94 -17.83
CA GLU A 151 0.49 4.68 -19.06
C GLU A 151 1.33 3.84 -20.02
N THR A 152 2.32 3.11 -19.49
CA THR A 152 3.17 2.22 -20.30
C THR A 152 2.35 1.08 -20.93
N ALA A 153 1.50 0.42 -20.14
CA ALA A 153 0.66 -0.67 -20.63
C ALA A 153 -0.42 -0.19 -21.61
N HIS A 154 -0.96 1.01 -21.37
CA HIS A 154 -1.91 1.69 -22.23
C HIS A 154 -1.29 2.00 -23.60
N ASP A 155 -0.13 2.66 -23.62
CA ASP A 155 0.60 2.97 -24.85
C ASP A 155 0.94 1.72 -25.66
N GLU A 156 1.32 0.62 -25.00
CA GLU A 156 1.57 -0.66 -25.67
C GLU A 156 0.29 -1.23 -26.31
N ALA A 157 -0.84 -1.17 -25.61
CA ALA A 157 -2.12 -1.63 -26.13
C ALA A 157 -2.63 -0.78 -27.30
N ILE A 158 -2.48 0.55 -27.22
CA ILE A 158 -2.82 1.47 -28.32
C ILE A 158 -1.93 1.21 -29.53
N LYS A 159 -0.61 1.07 -29.36
CA LYS A 159 0.30 0.72 -30.47
C LYS A 159 -0.07 -0.62 -31.12
N ALA A 160 -0.47 -1.62 -30.33
CA ALA A 160 -0.91 -2.90 -30.84
C ALA A 160 -2.23 -2.80 -31.62
N PHE A 161 -3.14 -1.93 -31.18
CA PHE A 161 -4.40 -1.63 -31.86
C PHE A 161 -4.15 -0.91 -33.19
N ASP A 162 -3.34 0.16 -33.19
CA ASP A 162 -2.97 0.96 -34.36
C ASP A 162 -2.33 0.12 -35.49
N ALA A 163 -1.64 -0.97 -35.14
CA ALA A 163 -1.04 -1.88 -36.12
C ALA A 163 -2.05 -2.82 -36.81
N GLN A 164 -3.21 -3.08 -36.19
CA GLN A 164 -4.13 -4.14 -36.60
C GLN A 164 -5.52 -3.62 -37.00
N HIS A 165 -5.92 -2.45 -36.53
CA HIS A 165 -7.28 -1.96 -36.69
C HIS A 165 -7.65 -1.67 -38.16
N PHE A 166 -8.94 -1.81 -38.43
CA PHE A 166 -9.55 -1.48 -39.69
C PHE A 166 -10.12 -0.05 -39.66
N GLY A 167 -9.98 0.68 -40.76
CA GLY A 167 -10.51 2.04 -40.93
C GLY A 167 -9.62 3.15 -40.34
N ARG A 168 -8.75 3.75 -41.17
CA ARG A 168 -7.77 4.79 -40.75
C ARG A 168 -8.39 6.04 -40.13
N GLN A 169 -9.50 6.55 -40.65
CA GLN A 169 -10.16 7.77 -40.15
C GLN A 169 -11.42 7.48 -39.32
N HIS A 170 -11.93 6.24 -39.34
CA HIS A 170 -13.24 5.87 -38.78
C HIS A 170 -13.18 4.87 -37.63
N ALA A 171 -11.99 4.48 -37.18
CA ALA A 171 -11.82 3.65 -35.97
C ALA A 171 -11.98 4.44 -34.66
N LYS A 172 -12.26 5.75 -34.70
CA LYS A 172 -12.34 6.61 -33.50
C LYS A 172 -13.23 6.00 -32.40
N LYS A 173 -14.42 5.53 -32.75
CA LYS A 173 -15.33 4.90 -31.78
C LYS A 173 -14.78 3.59 -31.19
N SER A 174 -14.02 2.81 -31.97
CA SER A 174 -13.34 1.61 -31.46
C SER A 174 -12.15 1.97 -30.56
N VAL A 175 -11.45 3.08 -30.83
CA VAL A 175 -10.39 3.61 -29.96
C VAL A 175 -10.98 4.11 -28.65
N ASP A 176 -12.06 4.88 -28.70
CA ASP A 176 -12.76 5.38 -27.50
C ASP A 176 -13.25 4.19 -26.64
N GLN A 177 -13.79 3.14 -27.28
CA GLN A 177 -14.22 1.92 -26.59
C GLN A 177 -13.04 1.15 -25.96
N LEU A 178 -11.89 1.10 -26.63
CA LEU A 178 -10.67 0.48 -26.10
C LEU A 178 -10.18 1.24 -24.85
N ASP A 179 -10.13 2.58 -24.93
CA ASP A 179 -9.75 3.43 -23.81
C ASP A 179 -10.69 3.26 -22.61
N GLU A 180 -12.00 3.30 -22.83
CA GLU A 180 -13.01 3.12 -21.78
C GLU A 180 -12.83 1.78 -21.04
N GLN A 181 -12.66 0.67 -21.77
CA GLN A 181 -12.45 -0.65 -21.15
C GLN A 181 -11.12 -0.73 -20.37
N MET A 182 -10.04 -0.12 -20.88
CA MET A 182 -8.77 -0.08 -20.14
C MET A 182 -8.88 0.77 -18.87
N GLN A 183 -9.63 1.89 -18.91
CA GLN A 183 -9.90 2.73 -17.74
C GLN A 183 -10.75 2.01 -16.69
N GLU A 184 -11.73 1.20 -17.09
CA GLU A 184 -12.49 0.36 -16.14
C GLU A 184 -11.58 -0.66 -15.44
N VAL A 185 -10.72 -1.34 -16.19
CA VAL A 185 -9.73 -2.26 -15.61
C VAL A 185 -8.78 -1.51 -14.68
N TYR A 186 -8.30 -0.32 -15.08
CA TYR A 186 -7.42 0.50 -14.25
C TYR A 186 -8.04 0.86 -12.90
N LYS A 187 -9.30 1.31 -12.88
CA LYS A 187 -10.03 1.62 -11.64
C LYS A 187 -10.06 0.44 -10.67
N ASN A 188 -10.24 -0.78 -11.17
CA ASN A 188 -10.20 -1.99 -10.33
C ASN A 188 -8.81 -2.21 -9.71
N PHE A 189 -7.74 -1.95 -10.45
CA PHE A 189 -6.37 -2.02 -9.92
C PHE A 189 -6.07 -0.93 -8.89
N VAL A 190 -6.56 0.30 -9.09
CA VAL A 190 -6.45 1.38 -8.10
C VAL A 190 -7.11 0.99 -6.78
N LEU A 191 -8.36 0.49 -6.85
CA LEU A 191 -9.08 0.03 -5.66
C LEU A 191 -8.37 -1.15 -4.98
N ALA A 192 -7.85 -2.11 -5.75
CA ALA A 192 -7.08 -3.21 -5.21
C ALA A 192 -5.78 -2.75 -4.54
N ASN A 193 -5.09 -1.75 -5.12
CA ASN A 193 -3.87 -1.17 -4.56
C ASN A 193 -4.16 -0.45 -3.23
N GLU A 194 -5.22 0.35 -3.18
CA GLU A 194 -5.66 1.03 -1.97
C GLU A 194 -6.04 0.05 -0.86
N TYR A 195 -6.77 -1.02 -1.19
CA TYR A 195 -7.12 -2.06 -0.25
C TYR A 195 -5.88 -2.76 0.34
N GLN A 196 -4.93 -3.17 -0.50
CA GLN A 196 -3.71 -3.85 -0.04
C GLN A 196 -2.80 -2.91 0.77
N SER A 197 -2.69 -1.64 0.35
CA SER A 197 -1.94 -0.62 1.08
C SER A 197 -2.54 -0.39 2.47
N SER A 198 -3.87 -0.22 2.54
CA SER A 198 -4.58 -0.06 3.82
C SER A 198 -4.38 -1.27 4.73
N LYS A 199 -4.51 -2.48 4.20
CA LYS A 199 -4.30 -3.72 4.98
C LYS A 199 -2.88 -3.84 5.54
N LEU A 200 -1.88 -3.51 4.72
CA LEU A 200 -0.47 -3.54 5.12
C LEU A 200 -0.19 -2.51 6.22
N CYS A 201 -0.60 -1.26 6.01
CA CYS A 201 -0.32 -0.16 6.94
C CYS A 201 -1.14 -0.28 8.23
N GLU A 202 -2.38 -0.79 8.19
CA GLU A 202 -3.15 -1.13 9.39
C GLU A 202 -2.43 -2.21 10.21
N ALA A 203 -1.98 -3.30 9.58
CA ALA A 203 -1.28 -4.37 10.30
C ALA A 203 0.00 -3.87 11.00
N LEU A 204 0.74 -2.96 10.35
CA LEU A 204 1.91 -2.30 10.96
C LEU A 204 1.52 -1.35 12.09
N TYR A 205 0.45 -0.59 11.91
CA TYR A 205 -0.08 0.31 12.93
C TYR A 205 -0.52 -0.47 14.18
N THR A 206 -1.33 -1.53 14.02
CA THR A 206 -1.81 -2.37 15.13
C THR A 206 -0.65 -3.06 15.84
N LYS A 207 0.33 -3.58 15.10
CA LYS A 207 1.52 -4.16 15.71
C LYS A 207 2.27 -3.14 16.58
N CYS A 208 2.41 -1.91 16.09
CA CYS A 208 3.02 -0.85 16.86
C CYS A 208 2.19 -0.44 18.07
N GLU A 209 0.86 -0.43 17.96
CA GLU A 209 -0.03 -0.20 19.11
C GLU A 209 0.17 -1.28 20.19
N ASP A 210 0.14 -2.55 19.80
CA ASP A 210 0.36 -3.70 20.70
C ASP A 210 1.73 -3.65 21.38
N ASP A 211 2.80 -3.34 20.62
CA ASP A 211 4.16 -3.22 21.15
C ASP A 211 4.25 -2.08 22.18
N MET A 212 3.57 -0.96 21.93
CA MET A 212 3.54 0.18 22.84
C MET A 212 2.74 -0.11 24.11
N ASP A 213 1.60 -0.80 24.00
CA ASP A 213 0.79 -1.22 25.14
C ASP A 213 1.56 -2.24 26.01
N HIS A 214 2.30 -3.16 25.38
CA HIS A 214 3.17 -4.09 26.10
C HIS A 214 4.25 -3.35 26.91
N LEU A 215 4.88 -2.33 26.33
CA LEU A 215 5.88 -1.49 27.00
C LEU A 215 5.30 -0.67 28.16
N GLN A 216 4.03 -0.26 28.07
CA GLN A 216 3.32 0.41 29.18
C GLN A 216 2.97 -0.55 30.33
N ALA A 217 2.74 -1.84 30.02
CA ALA A 217 2.38 -2.86 31.01
C ALA A 217 3.56 -3.45 31.80
N LEU A 218 4.81 -3.07 31.49
CA LEU A 218 6.00 -3.54 32.22
C LEU A 218 5.94 -3.19 33.72
N ARG A 219 6.41 -4.11 34.57
CA ARG A 219 6.38 -3.94 36.04
C ARG A 219 7.34 -2.86 36.49
N LEU A 220 8.53 -2.85 35.91
CA LEU A 220 9.49 -1.76 36.05
C LEU A 220 9.48 -0.93 34.76
N PRO A 221 8.75 0.22 34.76
CA PRO A 221 8.67 1.04 33.58
C PRO A 221 10.01 1.73 33.33
N SER A 222 10.42 1.85 32.07
CA SER A 222 11.69 2.48 31.68
C SER A 222 11.51 3.39 30.47
N MET A 223 11.94 4.65 30.58
CA MET A 223 11.82 5.61 29.47
C MET A 223 12.70 5.22 28.29
N ALA A 224 13.88 4.64 28.53
CA ALA A 224 14.81 4.21 27.49
C ALA A 224 14.21 3.13 26.57
N LYS A 225 13.61 2.07 27.12
CA LYS A 225 12.95 1.03 26.32
C LYS A 225 11.74 1.57 25.56
N PHE A 226 10.96 2.45 26.19
CA PHE A 226 9.82 3.10 25.54
C PHE A 226 10.26 3.96 24.35
N ASN A 227 11.28 4.79 24.51
CA ASN A 227 11.83 5.61 23.42
C ASN A 227 12.47 4.77 22.31
N ALA A 228 13.15 3.66 22.67
CA ALA A 228 13.70 2.73 21.68
C ALA A 228 12.59 2.05 20.85
N GLY A 229 11.53 1.57 21.52
CA GLY A 229 10.35 1.01 20.85
C GLY A 229 9.66 2.03 19.94
N PHE A 230 9.54 3.28 20.40
CA PHE A 230 9.00 4.39 19.62
C PHE A 230 9.77 4.61 18.31
N VAL A 231 11.10 4.72 18.39
CA VAL A 231 11.96 4.92 17.21
C VAL A 231 11.88 3.72 16.27
N TYR A 232 11.92 2.50 16.82
CA TYR A 232 11.79 1.28 16.04
C TYR A 232 10.47 1.22 15.27
N CYS A 233 9.35 1.56 15.92
CA CYS A 233 8.04 1.58 15.27
C CYS A 233 7.95 2.63 14.16
N ASN A 234 8.49 3.83 14.40
CA ASN A 234 8.49 4.88 13.38
C ASN A 234 9.31 4.47 12.14
N GLN A 235 10.51 3.92 12.36
CA GLN A 235 11.36 3.43 11.26
C GLN A 235 10.73 2.25 10.53
N SER A 236 10.18 1.28 11.28
CA SER A 236 9.51 0.11 10.71
C SER A 236 8.31 0.52 9.84
N PHE A 237 7.51 1.47 10.31
CA PHE A 237 6.38 1.99 9.56
C PHE A 237 6.83 2.72 8.29
N GLU A 238 7.82 3.61 8.38
CA GLU A 238 8.30 4.40 7.26
C GLU A 238 8.85 3.53 6.11
N HIS A 239 9.57 2.46 6.44
CA HIS A 239 10.17 1.54 5.47
C HIS A 239 9.21 0.50 4.91
N GLN A 240 8.24 0.01 5.70
CA GLN A 240 7.39 -1.12 5.29
C GLN A 240 6.01 -0.70 4.78
N CYS A 241 5.44 0.42 5.25
CA CYS A 241 4.16 0.92 4.74
C CYS A 241 4.37 1.63 3.40
N VAL A 242 3.69 1.13 2.36
CA VAL A 242 3.79 1.62 0.98
C VAL A 242 2.38 1.77 0.38
N GLY A 243 2.22 2.77 -0.48
CA GLY A 243 1.02 3.01 -1.26
C GLY A 243 0.18 4.20 -0.77
N PRO A 244 -1.03 4.38 -1.35
CA PRO A 244 -1.85 5.57 -1.15
C PRO A 244 -2.25 5.79 0.32
N SER A 245 -2.43 4.72 1.07
CA SER A 245 -2.88 4.81 2.46
C SER A 245 -1.82 5.29 3.45
N LYS A 246 -0.54 5.36 3.03
CA LYS A 246 0.59 5.69 3.91
C LYS A 246 0.39 7.00 4.66
N GLN A 247 0.03 8.08 3.94
CA GLN A 247 -0.09 9.41 4.54
C GLN A 247 -1.18 9.48 5.62
N ASN A 248 -2.32 8.80 5.40
CA ASN A 248 -3.41 8.74 6.38
C ASN A 248 -2.97 7.98 7.64
N TYR A 249 -2.32 6.82 7.47
CA TYR A 249 -1.82 6.03 8.60
C TYR A 249 -0.66 6.69 9.34
N GLU A 250 0.19 7.45 8.66
CA GLU A 250 1.26 8.23 9.29
C GLU A 250 0.71 9.29 10.25
N GLN A 251 -0.36 10.00 9.84
CA GLN A 251 -1.06 10.94 10.72
C GLN A 251 -1.73 10.25 11.91
N ARG A 252 -2.31 9.06 11.70
CA ARG A 252 -2.88 8.26 12.81
C ARG A 252 -1.80 7.77 13.77
N LEU A 253 -0.68 7.29 13.24
CA LEU A 253 0.46 6.80 14.01
C LEU A 253 1.05 7.91 14.88
N THR A 254 1.36 9.07 14.30
CA THR A 254 1.90 10.22 15.06
C THR A 254 0.97 10.67 16.19
N LYS A 255 -0.36 10.65 15.96
CA LYS A 255 -1.36 10.95 16.98
C LYS A 255 -1.43 9.89 18.09
N MET A 256 -1.45 8.61 17.73
CA MET A 256 -1.44 7.50 18.69
C MET A 256 -0.16 7.54 19.53
N MET A 257 0.99 7.68 18.88
CA MET A 257 2.30 7.77 19.49
C MET A 257 2.43 8.96 20.46
N GLY A 258 1.89 10.13 20.10
CA GLY A 258 1.82 11.28 21.00
C GLY A 258 0.99 11.03 22.26
N LYS A 259 -0.15 10.34 22.12
CA LYS A 259 -1.01 9.94 23.25
C LYS A 259 -0.36 8.88 24.13
N ALA A 260 0.21 7.83 23.53
CA ALA A 260 0.90 6.76 24.25
C ALA A 260 2.05 7.34 25.09
N ARG A 261 2.82 8.28 24.52
CA ARG A 261 3.92 8.95 25.22
C ARG A 261 3.45 9.78 26.42
N SER A 262 2.40 10.59 26.27
CA SER A 262 1.91 11.42 27.38
C SER A 262 1.31 10.56 28.51
N LEU A 263 0.57 9.51 28.16
CA LEU A 263 0.05 8.53 29.12
C LEU A 263 1.17 7.79 29.85
N PHE A 264 2.18 7.29 29.11
CA PHE A 264 3.32 6.60 29.69
C PHE A 264 4.09 7.49 30.68
N ILE A 265 4.38 8.74 30.32
CA ILE A 265 5.10 9.67 31.21
C ILE A 265 4.31 9.91 32.52
N LYS A 266 2.99 10.08 32.42
CA LYS A 266 2.12 10.28 33.59
C LYS A 266 2.10 9.06 34.51
N GLU A 267 1.89 7.87 33.93
CA GLU A 267 1.87 6.59 34.66
C GLU A 267 3.24 6.27 35.28
N TYR A 268 4.32 6.47 34.51
CA TYR A 268 5.71 6.29 34.93
C TYR A 268 6.04 7.12 36.17
N ASN A 269 5.75 8.43 36.13
CA ASN A 269 6.03 9.33 37.23
C ASN A 269 5.25 8.94 38.50
N ASN A 270 3.97 8.59 38.36
CA ASN A 270 3.16 8.17 39.50
C ASN A 270 3.71 6.87 40.12
N ARG A 271 4.06 5.87 39.29
CA ARG A 271 4.66 4.61 39.77
C ARG A 271 6.03 4.85 40.42
N LEU A 272 6.90 5.62 39.77
CA LEU A 272 8.22 5.95 40.30
C LEU A 272 8.12 6.65 41.65
N PHE A 273 7.24 7.65 41.75
CA PHE A 273 7.01 8.36 43.00
C PHE A 273 6.56 7.41 44.12
N ASN A 274 5.55 6.57 43.86
CA ASN A 274 5.06 5.59 44.84
C ASN A 274 6.16 4.59 45.26
N TRP A 275 6.98 4.14 44.32
CA TRP A 275 8.13 3.27 44.61
C TRP A 275 9.20 3.97 45.45
N LEU A 276 9.52 5.24 45.17
CA LEU A 276 10.49 6.02 45.94
C LEU A 276 10.01 6.26 47.38
N VAL A 277 8.72 6.58 47.57
CA VAL A 277 8.12 6.73 48.90
C VAL A 277 8.17 5.42 49.67
N ALA A 278 7.72 4.31 49.07
CA ALA A 278 7.79 2.99 49.70
C ALA A 278 9.23 2.58 50.04
N PHE A 279 10.18 2.82 49.12
CA PHE A 279 11.60 2.53 49.32
C PHE A 279 12.17 3.34 50.49
N SER A 280 11.85 4.63 50.60
CA SER A 280 12.34 5.48 51.70
C SER A 280 11.85 4.98 53.07
N LEU A 281 10.59 4.56 53.19
CA LEU A 281 10.04 3.97 54.43
C LEU A 281 10.69 2.64 54.78
N VAL A 282 10.90 1.76 53.79
CA VAL A 282 11.61 0.49 54.01
C VAL A 282 13.05 0.76 54.47
N MET A 283 13.73 1.74 53.89
CA MET A 283 15.10 2.10 54.26
C MET A 283 15.20 2.64 55.70
N VAL A 284 14.18 3.37 56.19
CA VAL A 284 14.11 3.76 57.62
C VAL A 284 14.07 2.52 58.52
N VAL A 285 13.23 1.54 58.20
CA VAL A 285 13.10 0.29 58.98
C VAL A 285 14.41 -0.51 58.93
N VAL A 286 15.01 -0.67 57.75
CA VAL A 286 16.27 -1.40 57.56
C VAL A 286 17.43 -0.70 58.30
N GLY A 287 17.53 0.62 58.18
CA GLY A 287 18.56 1.41 58.86
C GLY A 287 18.49 1.28 60.38
N ARG A 288 17.28 1.35 60.93
CA ARG A 288 17.05 1.27 62.37
C ARG A 288 17.21 -0.14 62.95
N PHE A 289 16.65 -1.14 62.28
CA PHE A 289 16.51 -2.49 62.87
C PHE A 289 17.53 -3.52 62.37
N ILE A 290 18.07 -3.36 61.16
CA ILE A 290 18.99 -4.33 60.55
C ILE A 290 20.44 -3.84 60.64
N ILE A 291 20.72 -2.66 60.09
CA ILE A 291 22.09 -2.15 59.97
C ILE A 291 22.50 -1.35 61.23
N LYS A 292 21.53 -0.80 61.98
CA LYS A 292 21.74 0.09 63.15
C LYS A 292 22.64 1.29 62.82
N PHE A 293 22.47 1.86 61.63
CA PHE A 293 23.31 2.96 61.14
C PHE A 293 22.49 4.25 61.06
N ILE A 294 22.74 5.15 62.01
CA ILE A 294 21.97 6.38 62.24
C ILE A 294 22.02 7.33 61.03
N LEU A 295 23.16 7.41 60.33
CA LEU A 295 23.27 8.28 59.16
C LEU A 295 22.37 7.85 58.00
N LEU A 296 22.15 6.54 57.82
CA LEU A 296 21.25 6.02 56.80
C LEU A 296 19.78 6.20 57.19
N GLU A 297 19.46 6.13 58.48
CA GLU A 297 18.14 6.50 58.99
C GLU A 297 17.85 8.00 58.75
N MET A 298 18.79 8.89 59.09
CA MET A 298 18.64 10.33 58.85
C MET A 298 18.49 10.66 57.36
N ALA A 299 19.29 10.04 56.49
CA ALA A 299 19.19 10.22 55.04
C ALA A 299 17.83 9.74 54.49
N ALA A 300 17.32 8.61 54.98
CA ALA A 300 16.02 8.07 54.56
C ALA A 300 14.85 8.97 55.01
N TRP A 301 14.90 9.53 56.22
CA TRP A 301 13.91 10.50 56.70
C TRP A 301 13.94 11.81 55.90
N ILE A 302 15.13 12.32 55.59
CA ILE A 302 15.29 13.52 54.75
C ILE A 302 14.68 13.27 53.37
N LEU A 303 14.96 12.12 52.75
CA LEU A 303 14.38 11.73 51.46
C LEU A 303 12.85 11.62 51.53
N PHE A 304 12.29 11.02 52.57
CA PHE A 304 10.85 10.88 52.76
C PHE A 304 10.16 12.23 52.91
N ILE A 305 10.68 13.11 53.78
CA ILE A 305 10.14 14.46 53.99
C ILE A 305 10.23 15.28 52.70
N PHE A 306 11.35 15.15 51.98
CA PHE A 306 11.52 15.78 50.67
C PHE A 306 10.42 15.31 49.70
N LEU A 307 10.22 13.99 49.53
CA LEU A 307 9.21 13.44 48.60
C LEU A 307 7.77 13.86 48.95
N GLU A 308 7.38 13.87 50.22
CA GLU A 308 6.05 14.29 50.69
C GLU A 308 5.82 15.82 50.58
N THR A 309 6.84 16.62 50.88
CA THR A 309 6.73 18.08 50.79
C THR A 309 6.75 18.53 49.33
N TYR A 310 7.53 17.85 48.49
CA TYR A 310 7.70 18.15 47.07
C TYR A 310 6.40 17.91 46.27
N THR A 311 5.62 16.88 46.58
CA THR A 311 4.32 16.65 45.91
C THR A 311 3.22 17.61 46.35
N ARG A 312 3.24 18.08 47.60
CA ARG A 312 2.28 19.10 48.06
C ARG A 312 2.54 20.49 47.48
N MET A 313 3.78 20.75 47.07
CA MET A 313 4.18 22.01 46.43
C MET A 313 3.81 22.07 44.94
N PHE A 314 3.76 20.93 44.24
CA PHE A 314 3.44 20.84 42.82
C PHE A 314 2.13 20.08 42.59
N TRP A 315 1.04 20.82 42.36
CA TRP A 315 -0.33 20.27 42.24
C TRP A 315 -0.55 19.36 41.01
N THR A 316 0.34 19.31 40.02
CA THR A 316 0.20 18.45 38.82
C THR A 316 1.48 17.70 38.46
N ALA A 317 1.35 16.41 38.12
CA ALA A 317 2.46 15.53 37.69
C ALA A 317 3.18 16.02 36.42
N GLU A 318 2.56 16.90 35.63
CA GLU A 318 3.18 17.52 34.45
C GLU A 318 4.15 18.64 34.83
N SER A 319 3.88 19.40 35.89
CA SER A 319 4.81 20.45 36.37
C SER A 319 6.08 19.88 37.00
N LEU A 320 6.01 18.63 37.48
CA LEU A 320 7.13 17.84 38.00
C LEU A 320 8.16 17.51 36.91
N TYR A 321 7.69 17.31 35.68
CA TYR A 321 8.51 16.87 34.55
C TYR A 321 9.52 17.92 34.10
N TYR A 322 9.20 19.21 34.14
CA TYR A 322 10.08 20.27 33.66
C TYR A 322 11.14 20.72 34.67
N ASN A 323 11.19 20.10 35.85
CA ASN A 323 12.13 20.48 36.91
C ASN A 323 13.47 19.73 36.78
N PRO A 324 14.62 20.44 36.76
CA PRO A 324 15.94 19.82 36.63
C PRO A 324 16.28 18.85 37.77
N VAL A 325 15.73 19.05 38.98
CA VAL A 325 15.95 18.16 40.13
C VAL A 325 15.24 16.82 39.93
N TRP A 326 14.03 16.82 39.36
CA TRP A 326 13.31 15.59 39.06
C TRP A 326 14.00 14.79 37.94
N HIS A 327 14.51 15.47 36.91
CA HIS A 327 15.32 14.81 35.87
C HIS A 327 16.57 14.13 36.42
N PHE A 328 17.24 14.71 37.41
CA PHE A 328 18.38 14.08 38.07
C PHE A 328 17.98 12.81 38.84
N ILE A 329 16.84 12.83 39.53
CA ILE A 329 16.28 11.66 40.24
C ILE A 329 15.89 10.56 39.25
N VAL A 330 15.19 10.91 38.17
CA VAL A 330 14.82 9.98 37.10
C VAL A 330 16.05 9.39 36.44
N GLY A 331 17.08 10.19 36.12
CA GLY A 331 18.33 9.69 35.53
C GLY A 331 19.11 8.76 36.46
N THR A 332 19.10 9.03 37.76
CA THR A 332 19.71 8.15 38.78
C THR A 332 18.94 6.83 38.88
N TRP A 333 17.60 6.89 38.91
CA TRP A 333 16.74 5.71 38.89
C TRP A 333 16.94 4.87 37.63
N GLU A 334 16.95 5.50 36.46
CA GLU A 334 17.18 4.82 35.18
C GLU A 334 18.55 4.14 35.14
N THR A 335 19.60 4.76 35.67
CA THR A 335 20.93 4.14 35.74
C THR A 335 20.95 2.91 36.67
N VAL A 336 20.16 2.92 37.74
CA VAL A 336 20.10 1.83 38.73
C VAL A 336 19.21 0.67 38.25
N VAL A 337 18.07 0.98 37.63
CA VAL A 337 17.09 -0.03 37.17
C VAL A 337 17.43 -0.56 35.78
N TYR A 338 18.09 0.25 34.96
CA TYR A 338 18.52 -0.10 33.61
C TYR A 338 20.05 -0.01 33.51
N SER A 339 20.72 -1.06 33.99
CA SER A 339 22.12 -1.32 33.63
C SER A 339 22.15 -2.22 32.40
N PRO A 340 22.99 -1.95 31.38
CA PRO A 340 23.12 -2.82 30.20
C PRO A 340 23.53 -4.28 30.53
N VAL A 341 23.89 -4.57 31.79
CA VAL A 341 24.31 -5.90 32.27
C VAL A 341 23.26 -6.57 33.16
N LEU A 342 22.31 -5.82 33.75
CA LEU A 342 21.32 -6.33 34.70
C LEU A 342 19.94 -5.70 34.44
N ASP A 343 19.09 -6.44 33.73
CA ASP A 343 17.70 -6.04 33.50
C ASP A 343 16.88 -6.35 34.77
N LEU A 344 16.75 -5.37 35.69
CA LEU A 344 16.13 -5.59 37.00
C LEU A 344 14.65 -6.02 36.90
N ASP A 345 13.95 -5.72 35.80
CA ASP A 345 12.57 -6.20 35.59
C ASP A 345 12.47 -7.74 35.63
N ARG A 346 13.51 -8.42 35.13
CA ARG A 346 13.59 -9.89 35.10
C ARG A 346 14.32 -10.47 36.31
N TRP A 347 15.27 -9.72 36.88
CA TRP A 347 16.21 -10.23 37.90
C TRP A 347 15.98 -9.69 39.31
N ALA A 348 15.11 -8.70 39.53
CA ALA A 348 14.86 -8.12 40.85
C ALA A 348 14.38 -9.18 41.87
N ILE A 349 13.43 -10.03 41.49
CA ILE A 349 12.89 -11.07 42.38
C ILE A 349 13.98 -12.11 42.73
N PRO A 350 14.72 -12.70 41.76
CA PRO A 350 15.86 -13.58 42.06
C PRO A 350 16.90 -12.95 42.99
N ILE A 351 17.30 -11.71 42.75
CA ILE A 351 18.32 -11.01 43.54
C ILE A 351 17.84 -10.80 44.98
N VAL A 352 16.59 -10.36 45.17
CA VAL A 352 16.00 -10.19 46.51
C VAL A 352 15.95 -11.52 47.26
N CYS A 353 15.57 -12.61 46.60
CA CYS A 353 15.57 -13.95 47.20
C CYS A 353 16.98 -14.41 47.61
N ILE A 354 17.99 -14.17 46.77
CA ILE A 354 19.39 -14.51 47.08
C ILE A 354 19.89 -13.71 48.28
N ILE A 355 19.62 -12.41 48.33
CA ILE A 355 20.01 -11.55 49.46
C ILE A 355 19.32 -12.01 50.76
N ALA A 356 18.01 -12.32 50.70
CA ALA A 356 17.28 -12.83 51.86
C ALA A 356 17.87 -14.16 52.37
N MET A 357 18.22 -15.07 51.46
CA MET A 357 18.89 -16.33 51.80
C MET A 357 20.27 -16.11 52.42
N PHE A 358 21.06 -15.15 51.91
CA PHE A 358 22.35 -14.79 52.49
C PHE A 358 22.22 -14.19 53.89
N VAL A 359 21.24 -13.31 54.12
CA VAL A 359 20.97 -12.71 55.44
C VAL A 359 20.51 -13.78 56.43
N LEU A 360 19.62 -14.69 56.02
CA LEU A 360 19.19 -15.82 56.84
C LEU A 360 20.35 -16.76 57.15
N TYR A 361 21.18 -17.09 56.16
CA TYR A 361 22.39 -17.90 56.35
C TYR A 361 23.35 -17.26 57.35
N TRP A 362 23.63 -15.96 57.21
CA TRP A 362 24.53 -15.24 58.14
C TRP A 362 23.93 -15.14 59.55
N ARG A 363 22.61 -14.99 59.68
CA ARG A 363 21.92 -14.92 60.98
C ARG A 363 21.84 -16.28 61.67
N CYS A 364 21.72 -17.38 60.91
CA CYS A 364 21.68 -18.75 61.43
C CYS A 364 23.08 -19.29 61.77
N TYR A 365 24.11 -18.98 60.97
CA TYR A 365 25.48 -19.46 61.20
C TYR A 365 26.35 -18.50 62.01
N GLY A 366 26.11 -17.19 61.97
CA GLY A 366 26.86 -16.18 62.73
C GLY A 366 26.61 -16.23 64.24
N LYS A 367 25.46 -16.72 64.69
CA LYS A 367 25.15 -16.91 66.13
C LYS A 367 25.87 -18.08 66.79
N ARG A 368 26.52 -18.98 66.04
CA ARG A 368 27.25 -20.14 66.61
C ARG A 368 28.69 -19.85 67.04
N LYS A 369 29.19 -18.60 66.93
CA LYS A 369 30.60 -18.27 67.19
C LYS A 369 30.86 -17.30 68.36
N HIS A 370 30.02 -17.29 69.41
CA HIS A 370 30.32 -16.58 70.67
C HIS A 370 30.02 -17.42 71.92
N GLY A 371 30.47 -18.67 71.92
CA GLY A 371 30.38 -19.54 73.09
C GLY A 371 31.30 -20.74 72.98
N SER A 372 32.58 -20.55 73.28
CA SER A 372 33.42 -21.63 73.83
C SER A 372 34.65 -21.02 74.49
N SER A 373 34.61 -21.09 75.83
CA SER A 373 35.78 -21.04 76.71
C SER A 373 36.91 -21.90 76.13
N TRP A 374 38.03 -21.26 75.79
CA TRP A 374 39.29 -21.96 75.54
C TRP A 374 40.08 -21.98 76.84
N LEU A 375 39.89 -23.06 77.61
CA LEU A 375 40.84 -23.53 78.60
C LEU A 375 42.04 -24.11 77.83
N LEU A 376 43.18 -23.42 77.90
CA LEU A 376 44.47 -23.96 77.48
C LEU A 376 44.98 -24.98 78.52
N PRO A 377 45.45 -26.16 78.12
CA PRO A 377 46.12 -27.08 79.01
C PRO A 377 47.65 -26.88 79.01
N MET A 378 48.25 -27.16 80.18
CA MET A 378 49.64 -27.57 80.44
C MET A 378 50.75 -26.49 80.31
N TYR A 379 51.47 -26.19 81.39
CA TYR A 379 52.60 -27.02 81.86
C TYR A 379 53.08 -26.52 83.25
N ASN A 380 53.35 -27.47 84.15
CA ASN A 380 53.70 -27.27 85.54
C ASN A 380 55.19 -27.57 85.72
N THR A 381 55.97 -26.62 86.25
CA THR A 381 57.29 -26.89 86.82
C THR A 381 57.61 -25.92 87.97
N GLN A 382 57.38 -26.42 89.19
CA GLN A 382 58.35 -26.49 90.30
C GLN A 382 59.13 -25.22 90.73
N LYS A 383 58.83 -24.73 91.94
CA LYS A 383 59.84 -24.52 93.01
C LYS A 383 59.23 -24.23 94.39
N ASN A 384 59.74 -24.95 95.39
CA ASN A 384 59.76 -24.70 96.85
C ASN A 384 58.39 -24.71 97.57
N GLY A 385 58.08 -25.56 98.55
CA GLY A 385 58.92 -26.28 99.50
C GLY A 385 59.03 -25.50 100.83
N ARG A 386 58.06 -25.69 101.73
CA ARG A 386 58.22 -26.06 103.16
C ARG A 386 56.95 -25.78 103.99
N ASN A 387 56.39 -26.87 104.51
CA ASN A 387 55.84 -27.07 105.86
C ASN A 387 55.42 -25.84 106.67
N ARG A 388 54.13 -25.76 107.05
CA ARG A 388 53.71 -26.01 108.44
C ARG A 388 52.19 -26.08 108.61
N GLU A 389 51.81 -26.84 109.63
CA GLU A 389 50.47 -27.29 110.00
C GLU A 389 49.55 -26.20 110.58
N ARG A 390 48.27 -26.40 110.25
CA ARG A 390 47.02 -26.18 110.99
C ARG A 390 47.15 -25.85 112.49
N SER A 391 46.40 -24.83 112.94
CA SER A 391 45.51 -24.88 114.10
C SER A 391 44.59 -23.64 114.10
N GLU A 392 43.30 -23.93 114.34
CA GLU A 392 42.13 -23.08 114.66
C GLU A 392 41.64 -21.99 113.68
#